data_AF-A0A1T2L2G1-F1
#
_entry.id   AF-A0A1T2L2G1-F1
#
_cell.length_a   1.000
_cell.length_b   1.000
_cell.length_c   1.000
_cell.angle_alpha   90.00
_cell.angle_beta   90.00
_cell.angle_gamma   90.00
#
_symmetry.space_group_name_H-M   'P 1'
#
loop_
_entity.id
_entity.type
_entity.pdbx_description
1 polymer ?
#
loop_
_entity_poly.entity_id
_entity_poly.type
_entity_poly.pdbx_seq_one_letter_code
_entity_poly.pdbx_strand_id
1 'polypeptide(L)'
;METILGLDLGTSSIGWALIEGDPLPKKIVDMGVRIFPEGVDRTKGEKSLNQDRRDARSLRRQGCRRMRRKQKLLHALQDAKLLPRKQTELDELMGLSPYQVRAKALDERLSPHELGRALYHLGQRRGFKSNRKTDSDKEDGKVYEGISEIDKGMAEKQCRTIGEYLNSLDPHQARIRGRYTARRHYEQEFDAIFQAQQPHHPKLLNVNNRKRIRSGSRYFCGSLFWASKPKQAANT
;
A
#
# COMPACT_ATOMS: atom_id res chain seq x y z
N MET A 1 -61.68 16.66 -3.94
CA MET A 1 -61.33 16.93 -2.54
C MET A 1 -59.83 17.15 -2.51
N GLU A 2 -59.39 18.28 -1.97
CA GLU A 2 -57.96 18.57 -1.80
C GLU A 2 -57.46 17.88 -0.52
N THR A 3 -56.29 17.26 -0.62
CA THR A 3 -55.68 16.49 0.46
C THR A 3 -54.22 16.89 0.66
N ILE A 4 -53.82 17.02 1.91
CA ILE A 4 -52.45 17.32 2.33
C ILE A 4 -51.78 16.02 2.83
N LEU A 5 -50.59 15.70 2.31
CA LEU A 5 -49.78 14.58 2.77
C LEU A 5 -48.63 15.09 3.67
N GLY A 6 -48.70 14.77 4.95
CA GLY A 6 -47.60 14.97 5.88
C GLY A 6 -46.67 13.75 5.88
N LEU A 7 -45.36 13.98 5.80
CA LEU A 7 -44.33 12.93 5.87
C LEU A 7 -43.34 13.26 7.00
N ASP A 8 -43.11 12.31 7.90
CA ASP A 8 -42.06 12.35 8.92
C ASP A 8 -40.98 11.32 8.58
N LEU A 9 -39.80 11.78 8.18
CA LEU A 9 -38.71 10.95 7.67
C LEU A 9 -37.66 10.68 8.77
N GLY A 10 -37.77 9.54 9.42
CA GLY A 10 -36.81 9.02 10.40
C GLY A 10 -35.73 8.13 9.78
N THR A 11 -34.76 7.71 10.60
CA THR A 11 -33.64 6.83 10.17
C THR A 11 -34.04 5.37 9.93
N SER A 12 -35.16 4.93 10.52
CA SER A 12 -35.74 3.57 10.42
C SER A 12 -37.25 3.56 10.19
N SER A 13 -37.87 4.72 10.06
CA SER A 13 -39.32 4.84 9.92
C SER A 13 -39.69 6.02 9.04
N ILE A 14 -40.76 5.85 8.28
CA ILE A 14 -41.45 6.95 7.58
C ILE A 14 -42.87 6.99 8.12
N GLY A 15 -43.18 8.00 8.94
CA GLY A 15 -44.54 8.31 9.34
C GLY A 15 -45.23 9.08 8.22
N TRP A 16 -46.51 8.77 7.96
CA TRP A 16 -47.31 9.52 7.00
C TRP A 16 -48.73 9.72 7.51
N ALA A 17 -49.31 10.87 7.19
CA ALA A 17 -50.70 11.17 7.47
C ALA A 17 -51.31 11.91 6.28
N LEU A 18 -52.48 11.47 5.85
CA LEU A 18 -53.27 12.07 4.79
C LEU A 18 -54.42 12.84 5.42
N ILE A 19 -54.49 14.14 5.17
CA ILE A 19 -55.47 15.04 5.76
C ILE A 19 -56.32 15.67 4.66
N GLU A 20 -57.64 15.67 4.82
CA GLU A 20 -58.58 16.34 3.93
C GLU A 20 -58.73 17.82 4.31
N GLY A 21 -58.67 18.69 3.30
CA GLY A 21 -58.83 20.14 3.45
C GLY A 21 -57.52 20.90 3.20
N ASP A 22 -57.62 21.93 2.38
CA ASP A 22 -56.59 22.94 2.09
C ASP A 22 -57.32 24.29 2.03
N PRO A 23 -56.90 25.36 2.73
CA PRO A 23 -55.75 25.51 3.63
C PRO A 23 -56.03 25.12 5.09
N LEU A 24 -57.27 24.79 5.42
CA LEU A 24 -57.69 24.44 6.77
C LEU A 24 -57.92 22.92 6.87
N PRO A 25 -57.13 22.20 7.69
CA PRO A 25 -57.29 20.76 7.86
C PRO A 25 -58.63 20.45 8.53
N LYS A 26 -59.43 19.57 7.92
CA LYS A 26 -60.79 19.22 8.41
C LYS A 26 -60.83 17.84 9.05
N LYS A 27 -60.22 16.86 8.41
CA LYS A 27 -60.33 15.45 8.79
C LYS A 27 -59.08 14.67 8.42
N ILE A 28 -58.66 13.75 9.28
CA ILE A 28 -57.64 12.76 8.93
C ILE A 28 -58.30 11.66 8.11
N VAL A 29 -57.81 11.45 6.89
CA VAL A 29 -58.28 10.42 5.97
C VAL A 29 -57.65 9.08 6.33
N ASP A 30 -56.33 9.07 6.50
CA ASP A 30 -55.57 7.87 6.83
C ASP A 30 -54.22 8.24 7.46
N MET A 31 -53.60 7.30 8.16
CA MET A 31 -52.26 7.46 8.70
C MET A 31 -51.57 6.11 8.85
N GLY A 32 -50.25 6.13 8.81
CA GLY A 32 -49.46 4.93 9.04
C GLY A 32 -48.00 5.22 9.26
N VAL A 33 -47.27 4.14 9.57
CA VAL A 33 -45.81 4.18 9.72
C VAL A 33 -45.21 3.03 8.93
N ARG A 34 -44.29 3.34 8.02
CA ARG A 34 -43.47 2.34 7.35
C ARG A 34 -42.16 2.17 8.12
N ILE A 35 -41.98 1.01 8.74
CA ILE A 35 -40.72 0.64 9.42
C ILE A 35 -39.81 -0.09 8.42
N PHE A 36 -38.52 0.23 8.43
CA PHE A 36 -37.50 -0.44 7.63
C PHE A 36 -36.17 -0.54 8.40
N PRO A 37 -35.30 -1.51 8.05
CA PRO A 37 -34.01 -1.66 8.73
C PRO A 37 -33.13 -0.41 8.51
N GLU A 38 -32.46 0.05 9.56
CA GLU A 38 -31.50 1.14 9.45
C GLU A 38 -30.35 0.77 8.48
N GLY A 39 -29.87 1.76 7.72
CA GLY A 39 -28.73 1.59 6.80
C GLY A 39 -27.37 1.46 7.48
N VAL A 40 -27.35 1.44 8.82
CA VAL A 40 -26.16 1.37 9.66
C VAL A 40 -26.34 0.24 10.68
N ASP A 41 -25.26 -0.47 10.97
CA ASP A 41 -25.24 -1.41 12.08
C ASP A 41 -24.86 -0.62 13.35
N ARG A 42 -25.78 -0.42 14.29
CA ARG A 42 -25.49 0.28 15.56
C ARG A 42 -24.93 -0.63 16.66
N THR A 43 -24.93 -1.95 16.47
CA THR A 43 -24.43 -2.89 17.48
C THR A 43 -22.91 -2.85 17.64
N LYS A 44 -22.20 -2.34 16.63
CA LYS A 44 -20.72 -2.25 16.59
C LYS A 44 -20.22 -0.85 16.22
N GLY A 45 -20.91 0.18 16.72
CA GLY A 45 -20.67 1.60 16.36
C GLY A 45 -21.26 1.96 14.99
N GLU A 46 -21.45 3.24 14.66
CA GLU A 46 -22.10 3.73 13.42
C GLU A 46 -21.37 3.32 12.13
N LYS A 47 -21.46 2.04 11.77
CA LYS A 47 -20.76 1.46 10.63
C LYS A 47 -21.75 1.25 9.51
N SER A 48 -21.39 1.71 8.31
CA SER A 48 -22.18 1.39 7.12
C SER A 48 -22.13 -0.12 6.86
N LEU A 49 -23.29 -0.72 6.55
CA LEU A 49 -23.40 -2.14 6.17
C LEU A 49 -22.48 -2.51 4.99
N ASN A 50 -22.14 -1.55 4.13
CA ASN A 50 -21.27 -1.76 2.99
C ASN A 50 -19.76 -1.61 3.29
N GLN A 51 -19.40 -1.17 4.49
CA GLN A 51 -18.00 -0.95 4.86
C GLN A 51 -17.20 -2.25 4.86
N ASP A 52 -17.70 -3.32 5.47
CA ASP A 52 -17.01 -4.62 5.49
C ASP A 52 -16.80 -5.19 4.09
N ARG A 53 -17.82 -5.07 3.24
CA ARG A 53 -17.74 -5.48 1.83
C ARG A 53 -16.64 -4.70 1.09
N ARG A 54 -16.54 -3.40 1.34
CA ARG A 54 -15.53 -2.51 0.75
C ARG A 54 -14.12 -2.86 1.25
N ASP A 55 -13.97 -3.10 2.54
CA ASP A 55 -12.68 -3.40 3.17
C ASP A 55 -12.15 -4.76 2.72
N ALA A 56 -13.01 -5.79 2.71
CA ALA A 56 -12.67 -7.11 2.17
C ALA A 56 -12.28 -7.05 0.68
N ARG A 57 -12.97 -6.24 -0.13
CA ARG A 57 -12.61 -6.00 -1.53
C ARG A 57 -11.23 -5.33 -1.65
N SER A 58 -10.92 -4.36 -0.79
CA SER A 58 -9.63 -3.68 -0.77
C SER A 58 -8.50 -4.67 -0.46
N LEU A 59 -8.65 -5.50 0.56
CA LEU A 59 -7.68 -6.52 0.95
C LEU A 59 -7.41 -7.51 -0.19
N ARG A 60 -8.46 -8.03 -0.85
CA ARG A 60 -8.31 -8.93 -2.02
C ARG A 60 -7.53 -8.27 -3.16
N ARG A 61 -7.84 -7.02 -3.49
CA ARG A 61 -7.13 -6.27 -4.53
C ARG A 61 -5.66 -6.07 -4.17
N GLN A 62 -5.37 -5.73 -2.91
CA GLN A 62 -3.99 -5.55 -2.43
C GLN A 62 -3.20 -6.85 -2.48
N GLY A 63 -3.79 -7.97 -2.05
CA GLY A 63 -3.22 -9.31 -2.13
C GLY A 63 -2.88 -9.69 -3.57
N CYS A 64 -3.86 -9.60 -4.48
CA CYS A 64 -3.67 -9.87 -5.91
C CYS A 64 -2.55 -9.01 -6.53
N ARG A 65 -2.51 -7.70 -6.23
CA ARG A 65 -1.46 -6.80 -6.73
C ARG A 65 -0.08 -7.15 -6.17
N ARG A 66 0.00 -7.55 -4.89
CA ARG A 66 1.24 -8.00 -4.25
C ARG A 66 1.77 -9.27 -4.91
N MET A 67 0.92 -10.25 -5.16
CA MET A 67 1.30 -11.51 -5.83
C MET A 67 1.79 -11.27 -7.25
N ARG A 68 1.04 -10.55 -8.07
CA ARG A 68 1.43 -10.21 -9.46
C ARG A 68 2.77 -9.47 -9.51
N ARG A 69 3.01 -8.55 -8.58
CA ARG A 69 4.29 -7.82 -8.50
C ARG A 69 5.45 -8.74 -8.16
N LYS A 70 5.29 -9.63 -7.16
CA LYS A 70 6.32 -10.61 -6.81
C LYS A 70 6.68 -11.51 -7.99
N GLN A 71 5.68 -11.99 -8.73
CA GLN A 71 5.89 -12.79 -9.94
C GLN A 71 6.63 -12.00 -11.02
N LYS A 72 6.20 -10.76 -11.33
CA LYS A 72 6.87 -9.90 -12.30
C LYS A 72 8.34 -9.63 -11.93
N LEU A 73 8.61 -9.37 -10.65
CA LEU A 73 9.97 -9.15 -10.17
C LEU A 73 10.82 -10.43 -10.27
N LEU A 74 10.25 -11.59 -9.90
CA LEU A 74 10.91 -12.89 -10.03
C LEU A 74 11.36 -13.12 -11.49
N HIS A 75 10.43 -13.00 -12.44
CA HIS A 75 10.75 -13.15 -13.87
C HIS A 75 11.79 -12.13 -14.34
N ALA A 76 11.65 -10.86 -13.96
CA ALA A 76 12.60 -9.81 -14.33
C ALA A 76 14.05 -10.09 -13.86
N LEU A 77 14.19 -10.72 -12.68
CA LEU A 77 15.48 -11.12 -12.11
C LEU A 77 16.01 -12.40 -12.77
N GLN A 78 15.15 -13.39 -13.04
CA GLN A 78 15.54 -14.60 -13.77
C GLN A 78 16.01 -14.28 -15.19
N ASP A 79 15.30 -13.41 -15.90
CA ASP A 79 15.70 -12.94 -17.23
C ASP A 79 16.97 -12.08 -17.18
N ALA A 80 17.35 -11.58 -16.00
CA ALA A 80 18.60 -10.84 -15.80
C ALA A 80 19.76 -11.77 -15.42
N LYS A 81 19.49 -13.08 -15.29
CA LYS A 81 20.42 -14.07 -14.74
C LYS A 81 20.87 -13.72 -13.31
N LEU A 82 20.03 -13.00 -12.57
CA LEU A 82 20.24 -12.65 -11.17
C LEU A 82 19.49 -13.60 -10.22
N LEU A 83 18.57 -14.41 -10.72
CA LEU A 83 17.96 -15.49 -9.93
C LEU A 83 17.94 -16.78 -10.76
N PRO A 84 18.09 -17.94 -10.10
CA PRO A 84 17.98 -19.22 -10.78
C PRO A 84 16.54 -19.47 -11.25
N ARG A 85 16.40 -20.25 -12.32
CA ARG A 85 15.10 -20.76 -12.80
C ARG A 85 14.73 -22.09 -12.16
N LYS A 86 15.71 -22.85 -11.67
CA LYS A 86 15.50 -24.10 -10.96
C LYS A 86 14.93 -23.82 -9.57
N GLN A 87 13.85 -24.52 -9.22
CA GLN A 87 13.14 -24.27 -7.96
C GLN A 87 13.99 -24.61 -6.72
N THR A 88 14.77 -25.69 -6.76
CA THR A 88 15.62 -26.11 -5.63
C THR A 88 16.63 -25.03 -5.23
N GLU A 89 17.34 -24.47 -6.22
CA GLU A 89 18.31 -23.38 -6.00
C GLU A 89 17.63 -22.10 -5.51
N LEU A 90 16.40 -21.85 -5.99
CA LEU A 90 15.61 -20.70 -5.52
C LEU A 90 15.26 -20.85 -4.03
N ASP A 91 14.83 -22.04 -3.61
CA ASP A 91 14.43 -22.30 -2.23
C ASP A 91 15.61 -22.19 -1.26
N GLU A 92 16.78 -22.70 -1.65
CA GLU A 92 18.04 -22.52 -0.92
C GLU A 92 18.38 -21.03 -0.74
N LEU A 93 18.31 -20.24 -1.82
CA LEU A 93 18.51 -18.79 -1.76
C LEU A 93 17.47 -18.08 -0.89
N MET A 94 16.22 -18.53 -0.88
CA MET A 94 15.17 -17.94 -0.04
C MET A 94 15.40 -18.20 1.44
N GLY A 95 16.12 -19.28 1.80
CA GLY A 95 16.59 -19.58 3.15
C GLY A 95 17.61 -18.59 3.70
N LEU A 96 18.38 -17.92 2.84
CA LEU A 96 19.36 -16.91 3.26
C LEU A 96 18.70 -15.71 3.94
N SER A 97 19.37 -15.19 4.98
CA SER A 97 18.93 -13.97 5.67
C SER A 97 18.99 -12.78 4.71
N PRO A 98 17.85 -12.19 4.35
CA PRO A 98 17.85 -11.14 3.35
C PRO A 98 18.49 -9.84 3.85
N TYR A 99 18.53 -9.60 5.16
CA TYR A 99 19.12 -8.39 5.73
C TYR A 99 20.64 -8.44 5.68
N GLN A 100 21.22 -9.61 5.98
CA GLN A 100 22.66 -9.83 5.88
C GLN A 100 23.13 -9.67 4.42
N VAL A 101 22.45 -10.32 3.47
CA VAL A 101 22.82 -10.22 2.04
C VAL A 101 22.69 -8.77 1.55
N ARG A 102 21.68 -8.01 2.00
CA ARG A 102 21.53 -6.59 1.65
C ARG A 102 22.64 -5.71 2.22
N ALA A 103 23.07 -5.95 3.46
CA ALA A 103 24.18 -5.21 4.07
C ALA A 103 25.50 -5.53 3.37
N LYS A 104 25.81 -6.83 3.15
CA LYS A 104 27.01 -7.27 2.43
C LYS A 104 27.11 -6.70 1.02
N ALA A 105 25.97 -6.50 0.34
CA ALA A 105 25.93 -5.95 -1.01
C ALA A 105 26.51 -4.53 -1.15
N LEU A 106 26.74 -3.81 -0.04
CA LEU A 106 27.32 -2.48 -0.07
C LEU A 106 28.85 -2.50 -0.10
N ASP A 107 29.47 -3.53 0.48
CA ASP A 107 30.91 -3.56 0.75
C ASP A 107 31.63 -4.73 0.05
N GLU A 108 30.94 -5.86 -0.12
CA GLU A 108 31.52 -7.09 -0.68
C GLU A 108 30.96 -7.39 -2.08
N ARG A 109 31.77 -8.04 -2.92
CA ARG A 109 31.28 -8.60 -4.19
C ARG A 109 30.36 -9.79 -3.91
N LEU A 110 29.09 -9.66 -4.25
CA LEU A 110 28.13 -10.78 -4.15
C LEU A 110 28.14 -11.65 -5.40
N SER A 111 27.71 -12.90 -5.26
CA SER A 111 27.34 -13.69 -6.44
C SER A 111 26.08 -13.09 -7.12
N PRO A 112 25.87 -13.33 -8.43
CA PRO A 112 24.68 -12.84 -9.13
C PRO A 112 23.36 -13.25 -8.46
N HIS A 113 23.31 -14.46 -7.91
CA HIS A 113 22.13 -15.02 -7.27
C HIS A 113 21.86 -14.45 -5.88
N GLU A 114 22.90 -14.20 -5.08
CA GLU A 114 22.77 -13.48 -3.80
C GLU A 114 22.32 -12.04 -4.03
N LEU A 115 22.86 -11.37 -5.05
CA LEU A 115 22.40 -10.05 -5.44
C LEU A 115 20.92 -10.06 -5.82
N GLY A 116 20.48 -11.03 -6.64
CA GLY A 116 19.07 -11.18 -6.95
C GLY A 116 18.20 -11.45 -5.72
N ARG A 117 18.69 -12.21 -4.73
CA ARG A 117 18.01 -12.44 -3.45
C ARG A 117 17.79 -11.14 -2.66
N ALA A 118 18.80 -10.27 -2.60
CA ALA A 118 18.70 -8.94 -1.99
C ALA A 118 17.65 -8.08 -2.71
N LEU A 119 17.75 -7.96 -4.04
CA LEU A 119 16.84 -7.17 -4.86
C LEU A 119 15.40 -7.69 -4.81
N TYR A 120 15.22 -9.01 -4.79
CA TYR A 120 13.92 -9.64 -4.65
C TYR A 120 13.26 -9.24 -3.33
N HIS A 121 14.00 -9.27 -2.22
CA HIS A 121 13.49 -8.87 -0.91
C HIS A 121 13.06 -7.40 -0.86
N LEU A 122 13.85 -6.49 -1.45
CA LEU A 122 13.49 -5.06 -1.55
C LEU A 122 12.12 -4.88 -2.23
N GLY A 123 11.87 -5.60 -3.32
CA GLY A 123 10.59 -5.50 -4.03
C GLY A 123 9.39 -6.15 -3.33
N GLN A 124 9.63 -7.05 -2.36
CA GLN A 124 8.55 -7.60 -1.53
C GLN A 124 7.99 -6.54 -0.56
N ARG A 125 8.85 -5.64 -0.05
CA ARG A 125 8.54 -4.63 0.96
C ARG A 125 9.04 -3.27 0.50
N ARG A 126 8.16 -2.49 -0.11
CA ARG A 126 8.51 -1.24 -0.82
C ARG A 126 8.18 0.05 -0.05
N GLY A 127 7.94 -0.06 1.25
CA GLY A 127 7.55 1.05 2.13
C GLY A 127 6.24 1.77 1.77
N PHE A 128 5.84 2.65 2.67
CA PHE A 128 4.78 3.64 2.48
C PHE A 128 5.23 4.71 1.48
N LYS A 129 4.33 5.12 0.59
CA LYS A 129 4.54 6.27 -0.29
C LYS A 129 3.39 7.23 -0.04
N SER A 130 3.70 8.44 0.42
CA SER A 130 2.71 9.50 0.51
C SER A 130 2.11 9.76 -0.87
N ASN A 131 0.79 9.83 -0.93
CA ASN A 131 0.05 10.26 -2.11
C ASN A 131 -0.62 11.63 -1.90
N ARG A 132 -0.27 12.34 -0.81
CA ARG A 132 -0.76 13.71 -0.58
C ARG A 132 -0.17 14.62 -1.66
N LYS A 133 -1.00 15.54 -2.16
CA LYS A 133 -0.60 16.54 -3.18
C LYS A 133 -0.14 17.86 -2.56
N THR A 134 -0.43 18.06 -1.28
CA THR A 134 -0.03 19.21 -0.47
C THR A 134 0.58 18.69 0.82
N ASP A 135 1.63 19.34 1.29
CA ASP A 135 2.11 19.16 2.65
C ASP A 135 1.15 19.91 3.57
N SER A 136 0.66 19.24 4.60
CA SER A 136 -0.23 19.83 5.59
C SER A 136 0.36 19.51 6.95
N ASP A 137 0.63 20.53 7.77
CA ASP A 137 1.26 20.48 9.10
C ASP A 137 0.40 19.79 10.18
N LYS A 138 -0.57 18.96 9.78
CA LYS A 138 -1.38 18.19 10.72
C LYS A 138 -0.58 17.00 11.21
N GLU A 139 -0.55 16.84 12.53
CA GLU A 139 0.08 15.77 13.30
C GLU A 139 0.32 14.51 12.47
N ASP A 140 1.61 14.23 12.31
CA ASP A 140 2.17 13.15 11.51
C ASP A 140 1.80 11.79 12.12
N GLY A 141 0.55 11.35 11.92
CA GLY A 141 0.02 10.16 12.60
C GLY A 141 0.92 8.93 12.43
N LYS A 142 1.00 8.08 13.47
CA LYS A 142 1.73 6.80 13.68
C LYS A 142 2.66 6.25 12.57
N VAL A 143 2.24 6.27 11.31
CA VAL A 143 3.07 5.91 10.16
C VAL A 143 4.26 6.87 10.01
N TYR A 144 4.04 8.18 10.12
CA TYR A 144 5.09 9.18 9.93
C TYR A 144 6.04 9.22 11.13
N GLU A 145 5.50 9.21 12.36
CA GLU A 145 6.27 8.97 13.59
C GLU A 145 7.21 7.76 13.46
N GLY A 146 6.67 6.58 13.10
CA GLY A 146 7.48 5.38 12.95
C GLY A 146 8.48 5.43 11.79
N ILE A 147 8.24 6.25 10.76
CA ILE A 147 9.25 6.52 9.71
C ILE A 147 10.37 7.39 10.27
N SER A 148 10.03 8.44 11.03
CA SER A 148 11.00 9.32 11.67
C SER A 148 11.88 8.57 12.67
N GLU A 149 11.33 7.64 13.44
CA GLU A 149 12.10 6.75 14.33
C GLU A 149 13.14 5.92 13.57
N ILE A 150 12.79 5.41 12.39
CA ILE A 150 13.73 4.69 11.53
C ILE A 150 14.85 5.62 11.06
N ASP A 151 14.52 6.85 10.63
CA ASP A 151 15.54 7.81 10.19
C ASP A 151 16.50 8.16 11.32
N LYS A 152 15.99 8.42 12.53
CA LYS A 152 16.80 8.70 13.72
C LYS A 152 17.70 7.51 14.05
N GLY A 153 17.15 6.30 14.08
CA GLY A 153 17.94 5.08 14.34
C GLY A 153 19.01 4.82 13.28
N MET A 154 18.74 5.14 12.01
CA MET A 154 19.73 5.10 10.95
C MET A 154 20.86 6.12 11.16
N ALA A 155 20.53 7.35 11.58
CA ALA A 155 21.50 8.40 11.86
C ALA A 155 22.36 8.08 13.10
N GLU A 156 21.74 7.63 14.19
CA GLU A 156 22.41 7.27 15.45
C GLU A 156 23.44 6.15 15.25
N LYS A 157 23.09 5.12 14.46
CA LYS A 157 23.99 4.01 14.13
C LYS A 157 24.86 4.27 12.89
N GLN A 158 24.81 5.48 12.33
CA GLN A 158 25.56 5.88 11.13
C GLN A 158 25.40 4.90 9.94
N CYS A 159 24.21 4.34 9.77
CA CYS A 159 23.92 3.39 8.70
C CYS A 159 23.61 4.12 7.38
N ARG A 160 24.22 3.68 6.27
CA ARG A 160 24.01 4.26 4.93
C ARG A 160 22.63 3.92 4.37
N THR A 161 22.13 2.73 4.70
CA THR A 161 20.87 2.22 4.16
C THR A 161 20.01 1.55 5.23
N ILE A 162 18.71 1.40 4.93
CA ILE A 162 17.80 0.70 5.82
C ILE A 162 18.11 -0.80 5.95
N GLY A 163 18.72 -1.43 4.95
CA GLY A 163 19.14 -2.83 5.06
C GLY A 163 20.22 -3.04 6.10
N GLU A 164 21.22 -2.15 6.09
CA GLU A 164 22.32 -2.12 7.06
C GLU A 164 21.79 -1.87 8.47
N TYR A 165 20.93 -0.86 8.63
CA TYR A 165 20.27 -0.60 9.92
C TYR A 165 19.46 -1.80 10.42
N LEU A 166 18.60 -2.39 9.59
CA LEU A 166 17.79 -3.54 10.00
C LEU A 166 18.63 -4.79 10.28
N ASN A 167 19.80 -4.93 9.64
CA ASN A 167 20.75 -6.01 9.92
C ASN A 167 21.47 -5.81 11.26
N SER A 168 21.70 -4.56 11.68
CA SER A 168 22.31 -4.20 12.97
C SER A 168 21.38 -4.42 14.18
N LEU A 169 20.10 -4.71 13.94
CA LEU A 169 19.12 -4.93 15.01
C LEU A 169 19.16 -6.39 15.46
N ASP A 170 19.19 -6.61 16.77
CA ASP A 170 19.10 -7.94 17.33
C ASP A 170 17.64 -8.47 17.23
N PRO A 171 17.40 -9.57 16.49
CA PRO A 171 16.09 -10.19 16.39
C PRO A 171 15.50 -10.67 17.72
N HIS A 172 16.35 -10.98 18.72
CA HIS A 172 15.93 -11.45 20.04
C HIS A 172 15.42 -10.32 20.93
N GLN A 173 15.97 -9.12 20.76
CA GLN A 173 15.54 -7.94 21.52
C GLN A 173 14.34 -7.26 20.88
N ALA A 174 14.32 -7.15 19.55
CA ALA A 174 13.25 -6.46 18.85
C ALA A 174 12.92 -7.10 17.51
N ARG A 175 11.62 -7.21 17.24
CA ARG A 175 11.16 -7.71 15.95
C ARG A 175 11.57 -6.74 14.84
N ILE A 176 12.36 -7.24 13.88
CA ILE A 176 12.76 -6.48 12.68
C ILE A 176 11.52 -6.13 11.81
N ARG A 177 10.52 -7.02 11.79
CA ARG A 177 9.27 -6.86 11.03
C ARG A 177 8.23 -6.09 11.85
N GLY A 178 7.45 -5.23 11.18
CA GLY A 178 6.35 -4.46 11.81
C GLY A 178 6.62 -2.97 11.92
N ARG A 179 7.85 -2.53 11.60
CA ARG A 179 8.25 -1.12 11.59
C ARG A 179 7.70 -0.38 10.37
N TYR A 180 7.27 0.86 10.57
CA TYR A 180 6.87 1.73 9.46
C TYR A 180 8.12 2.17 8.69
N THR A 181 8.08 2.05 7.36
CA THR A 181 9.23 2.34 6.50
C THR A 181 8.76 3.12 5.29
N ALA A 182 9.51 4.14 4.89
CA ALA A 182 9.20 4.95 3.72
C ALA A 182 9.71 4.29 2.43
N ARG A 183 9.07 4.60 1.30
CA ARG A 183 9.52 4.13 -0.02
C ARG A 183 10.92 4.65 -0.36
N ARG A 184 11.24 5.88 0.04
CA ARG A 184 12.56 6.48 -0.19
C ARG A 184 13.70 5.63 0.37
N HIS A 185 13.51 4.99 1.53
CA HIS A 185 14.54 4.13 2.14
C HIS A 185 14.94 2.98 1.21
N TYR A 186 13.96 2.31 0.60
CA TYR A 186 14.20 1.19 -0.31
C TYR A 186 14.67 1.65 -1.69
N GLU A 187 14.28 2.83 -2.15
CA GLU A 187 14.77 3.40 -3.41
C GLU A 187 16.24 3.82 -3.30
N GLN A 188 16.60 4.51 -2.22
CA GLN A 188 17.98 4.89 -1.89
C GLN A 188 18.87 3.65 -1.74
N GLU A 189 18.42 2.65 -0.98
CA GLU A 189 19.16 1.41 -0.81
C GLU A 189 19.31 0.62 -2.12
N PHE A 190 18.26 0.55 -2.95
CA PHE A 190 18.34 -0.09 -4.25
C PHE A 190 19.41 0.57 -5.12
N ASP A 191 19.43 1.91 -5.16
CA ASP A 191 20.39 2.66 -5.96
C ASP A 191 21.82 2.50 -5.40
N ALA A 192 22.00 2.49 -4.07
CA ALA A 192 23.28 2.25 -3.41
C ALA A 192 23.84 0.84 -3.69
N ILE A 193 23.02 -0.21 -3.54
CA ILE A 193 23.40 -1.60 -3.85
C ILE A 193 23.73 -1.74 -5.35
N PHE A 194 22.92 -1.13 -6.22
CA PHE A 194 23.17 -1.20 -7.66
C PHE A 194 24.50 -0.55 -8.02
N GLN A 195 24.81 0.61 -7.44
CA GLN A 195 26.07 1.33 -7.67
C GLN A 195 27.28 0.54 -7.14
N ALA A 196 27.19 -0.01 -5.92
CA ALA A 196 28.27 -0.79 -5.32
C ALA A 196 28.58 -2.08 -6.12
N GLN A 197 27.55 -2.75 -6.65
CA GLN A 197 27.71 -4.02 -7.35
C GLN A 197 27.99 -3.87 -8.86
N GLN A 198 27.71 -2.71 -9.45
CA GLN A 198 27.88 -2.47 -10.89
C GLN A 198 29.31 -2.76 -11.40
N PRO A 199 30.40 -2.33 -10.71
CA PRO A 199 31.76 -2.65 -11.13
C PRO A 199 32.06 -4.15 -11.18
N HIS A 200 31.42 -4.94 -10.31
CA HIS A 200 31.64 -6.38 -10.24
C HIS A 200 30.84 -7.17 -11.28
N HIS A 201 29.69 -6.65 -11.73
CA HIS A 201 28.77 -7.33 -12.66
C HIS A 201 28.25 -6.41 -13.78
N PRO A 202 29.12 -5.76 -14.57
CA PRO A 202 28.70 -4.70 -15.50
C PRO A 202 27.75 -5.19 -16.60
N LYS A 203 27.92 -6.44 -17.05
CA LYS A 203 27.03 -7.05 -18.06
C LYS A 203 25.62 -7.28 -17.53
N LEU A 204 25.49 -7.68 -16.26
CA LEU A 204 24.20 -7.99 -15.62
C LEU A 204 23.51 -6.71 -15.11
N LEU A 205 24.28 -5.76 -14.57
CA LEU A 205 23.79 -4.51 -13.99
C LEU A 205 23.85 -3.35 -14.99
N ASN A 206 23.26 -3.57 -16.16
CA ASN A 206 23.11 -2.54 -17.19
C ASN A 206 21.84 -1.71 -17.01
N VAL A 207 21.74 -0.60 -17.75
CA VAL A 207 20.60 0.34 -17.69
C VAL A 207 19.26 -0.34 -18.01
N ASN A 208 19.24 -1.29 -18.94
CA ASN A 208 18.03 -2.01 -19.34
C ASN A 208 17.54 -2.92 -18.21
N ASN A 209 18.43 -3.68 -17.59
CA ASN A 209 18.11 -4.52 -16.44
C ASN A 209 17.71 -3.69 -15.22
N ARG A 210 18.38 -2.55 -14.97
CA ARG A 210 17.97 -1.60 -13.92
C ARG A 210 16.54 -1.12 -14.14
N LYS A 211 16.20 -0.67 -15.35
CA LYS A 211 14.84 -0.25 -15.71
C LYS A 211 13.87 -1.41 -15.49
N ARG A 212 14.15 -2.61 -16.03
CA ARG A 212 13.29 -3.79 -15.92
C ARG A 212 12.99 -4.16 -14.46
N ILE A 213 14.02 -4.31 -13.63
CA ILE A 213 13.90 -4.68 -12.20
C ILE A 213 13.14 -3.59 -11.42
N ARG A 214 13.51 -2.32 -11.61
CA ARG A 214 12.86 -1.20 -10.92
C ARG A 214 11.40 -1.03 -11.36
N SER A 215 11.07 -1.41 -12.59
CA SER A 215 9.71 -1.41 -13.13
C SER A 215 8.87 -2.58 -12.56
N GLY A 216 9.44 -3.78 -12.49
CA GLY A 216 8.85 -4.95 -11.84
C GLY A 216 8.57 -4.73 -10.35
N SER A 217 9.39 -3.90 -9.68
CA SER A 217 9.21 -3.49 -8.28
C SER A 217 8.22 -2.32 -8.09
N ARG A 218 8.06 -1.42 -9.08
CA ARG A 218 7.23 -0.20 -8.95
C ARG A 218 5.78 -0.34 -9.41
N TYR A 219 5.46 -1.19 -10.37
CA TYR A 219 4.14 -1.09 -11.02
C TYR A 219 2.95 -1.49 -10.15
N PHE A 220 1.93 -0.61 -10.22
CA PHE A 220 0.59 -0.64 -9.62
C PHE A 220 0.47 -0.32 -8.12
N CYS A 221 0.76 0.93 -7.73
CA CYS A 221 -0.31 1.67 -7.08
C CYS A 221 -1.24 2.11 -8.21
N GLY A 222 -2.33 1.38 -8.45
CA GLY A 222 -3.34 1.87 -9.39
C GLY A 222 -3.72 3.27 -8.94
N SER A 223 -3.66 4.24 -9.85
CA SER A 223 -4.12 5.60 -9.57
C SER A 223 -5.52 5.51 -8.93
N LEU A 224 -5.70 6.24 -7.81
CA LEU A 224 -6.94 6.17 -7.04
C LEU A 224 -8.14 6.61 -7.89
N PHE A 225 -7.87 7.52 -8.81
CA PHE A 225 -8.73 7.89 -9.92
C PHE A 225 -8.27 7.10 -11.13
N TRP A 226 -9.18 6.40 -11.78
CA TRP A 226 -9.07 5.82 -13.12
C TRP A 226 -7.96 6.44 -13.98
N ALA A 227 -7.22 5.60 -14.70
CA ALA A 227 -6.22 6.04 -15.67
C ALA A 227 -6.88 6.81 -16.84
N SER A 228 -7.35 8.02 -16.59
CA SER A 228 -7.55 9.06 -17.60
C SER A 228 -6.20 9.73 -17.76
N LYS A 229 -5.61 9.58 -18.95
CA LYS A 229 -4.47 10.39 -19.40
C LYS A 229 -4.76 11.85 -19.02
N PRO A 230 -3.82 12.62 -18.44
CA PRO A 230 -4.01 14.05 -18.31
C PRO A 230 -4.28 14.58 -19.72
N LYS A 231 -5.49 15.11 -19.95
CA LYS A 231 -5.72 15.98 -21.10
C LYS A 231 -4.70 17.11 -20.93
N GLN A 232 -3.82 17.27 -21.91
CA GLN A 232 -2.98 18.46 -21.99
C GLN A 232 -3.92 19.65 -21.85
N ALA A 233 -3.70 20.45 -20.80
CA ALA A 233 -4.36 21.74 -20.72
C ALA A 233 -3.91 22.51 -21.95
N ALA A 234 -4.84 22.78 -22.85
CA ALA A 234 -4.62 23.75 -23.90
C ALA A 234 -4.36 25.08 -23.19
N ASN A 235 -3.17 25.63 -23.40
CA ASN A 235 -2.91 27.02 -23.08
C ASN A 235 -3.78 27.87 -24.01
N THR A 236 -4.77 28.53 -23.43
CA THR A 236 -5.39 29.75 -23.93
C THR A 236 -5.30 30.78 -22.82
#